data_AF-A0A853PPZ3-F1
#
_entry.id   AF-A0A853PPZ3-F1
#
_cell.length_a   1.000
_cell.length_b   1.000
_cell.length_c   1.000
_cell.angle_alpha   90.00
_cell.angle_beta   90.00
_cell.angle_gamma   90.00
#
_symmetry.space_group_name_H-M   'P 1'
#
loop_
_entity.id
_entity.type
_entity.pdbx_description
1 polymer ?
#
loop_
_entity_poly.entity_id
_entity_poly.type
_entity_poly.pdbx_seq_one_letter_code
_entity_poly.pdbx_strand_id
1 'polypeptide(L)'
;MPKRLLDKDEGLLVRIVNHNLLYEPFNSDLGLFKGRMGTILFFFHYARYTGKTLYADFAEKLLDDIYEDITEEVTTCQLCEIGWGILYLLQQGFVEGDADEILKVIDHRIHLQHSRHTGMTEDYLSFRFALANKKLNGYSSSGLLRKLISSGDMEELSWRNGLKIIWG
;
A
#
# COMPACT_ATOMS: atom_id res chain seq x y z
N MET A 1 -12.00 -15.77 -23.52
CA MET A 1 -10.57 -16.10 -23.27
C MET A 1 -10.41 -17.61 -23.15
N PRO A 2 -9.29 -18.23 -23.59
CA PRO A 2 -9.14 -19.68 -23.60
C PRO A 2 -8.76 -20.22 -22.21
N LYS A 3 -9.46 -21.26 -21.73
CA LYS A 3 -9.27 -21.93 -20.42
C LYS A 3 -7.83 -22.32 -20.07
N ARG A 4 -6.99 -22.67 -21.06
CA ARG A 4 -5.60 -23.10 -20.83
C ARG A 4 -4.65 -22.00 -20.34
N LEU A 5 -4.96 -20.72 -20.56
CA LEU A 5 -4.17 -19.62 -20.00
C LEU A 5 -4.52 -19.39 -18.52
N LEU A 6 -5.81 -19.49 -18.17
CA LEU A 6 -6.29 -19.40 -16.78
C LEU A 6 -5.61 -20.45 -15.88
N ASP A 7 -5.47 -21.70 -16.34
CA ASP A 7 -4.85 -22.78 -15.53
C ASP A 7 -3.36 -22.52 -15.21
N LYS A 8 -2.62 -21.86 -16.11
CA LYS A 8 -1.20 -21.52 -15.88
C LYS A 8 -1.05 -20.32 -14.94
N ASP A 9 -1.90 -19.31 -15.11
CA ASP A 9 -1.88 -18.11 -14.30
C ASP A 9 -2.36 -18.42 -12.86
N GLU A 10 -3.36 -19.29 -12.69
CA GLU A 10 -3.77 -19.82 -11.39
C GLU A 10 -2.64 -20.63 -10.72
N GLY A 11 -1.94 -21.48 -11.48
CA GLY A 11 -0.78 -22.23 -10.97
C GLY A 11 0.38 -21.32 -10.52
N LEU A 12 0.60 -20.20 -11.21
CA LEU A 12 1.59 -19.20 -10.81
C LEU A 12 1.15 -18.45 -9.54
N LEU A 13 -0.11 -18.03 -9.46
CA LEU A 13 -0.66 -17.35 -8.28
C LEU A 13 -0.54 -18.22 -7.02
N VAL A 14 -0.84 -19.51 -7.11
CA VAL A 14 -0.68 -20.45 -5.99
C VAL A 14 0.79 -20.53 -5.55
N ARG A 15 1.74 -20.52 -6.49
CA ARG A 15 3.18 -20.54 -6.15
C ARG A 15 3.62 -19.25 -5.47
N ILE A 16 3.15 -18.09 -5.94
CA ILE A 16 3.43 -16.79 -5.34
C ILE A 16 2.88 -16.74 -3.90
N VAL A 17 1.63 -17.17 -3.72
CA VAL A 17 0.98 -17.26 -2.40
C VAL A 17 1.78 -18.13 -1.45
N ASN A 18 2.10 -19.37 -1.86
CA ASN A 18 2.84 -20.29 -1.01
C ASN A 18 4.24 -19.76 -0.66
N HIS A 19 4.91 -19.08 -1.59
CA HIS A 19 6.20 -18.46 -1.32
C HIS A 19 6.09 -17.36 -0.26
N ASN A 20 5.14 -16.44 -0.44
CA ASN A 20 4.96 -15.32 0.49
C ASN A 20 4.51 -15.80 1.88
N LEU A 21 3.60 -16.77 1.97
CA LEU A 21 3.19 -17.35 3.26
C LEU A 21 4.36 -17.91 4.09
N LEU A 22 5.43 -18.37 3.43
CA LEU A 22 6.62 -18.92 4.09
C LEU A 22 7.72 -17.87 4.33
N TYR A 23 7.79 -16.83 3.49
CA TYR A 23 8.91 -15.88 3.48
C TYR A 23 8.63 -14.59 4.27
N GLU A 24 7.38 -14.12 4.33
CA GLU A 24 7.02 -12.85 4.96
C GLU A 24 7.53 -12.66 6.41
N PRO A 25 7.56 -13.69 7.28
CA PRO A 25 8.12 -13.55 8.63
C PRO A 25 9.61 -13.14 8.67
N PHE A 26 10.33 -13.21 7.56
CA PHE A 26 11.76 -12.89 7.45
C PHE A 26 12.03 -11.59 6.68
N ASN A 27 11.01 -10.92 6.14
CA ASN A 27 11.18 -9.67 5.42
C ASN A 27 11.24 -8.49 6.40
N SER A 28 12.43 -7.90 6.54
CA SER A 28 12.64 -6.72 7.39
C SER A 28 12.26 -5.40 6.74
N ASP A 29 11.98 -5.39 5.43
CA ASP A 29 11.48 -4.20 4.75
C ASP A 29 9.96 -4.06 4.98
N LEU A 30 9.55 -2.93 5.54
CA LEU A 30 8.14 -2.64 5.82
C LEU A 30 7.42 -1.95 4.65
N GLY A 31 8.17 -1.44 3.68
CA GLY A 31 7.67 -0.61 2.60
C GLY A 31 6.78 -1.34 1.60
N LEU A 32 6.29 -0.60 0.61
CA LEU A 32 5.38 -1.09 -0.41
C LEU A 32 6.12 -1.82 -1.53
N PHE A 33 7.28 -1.31 -1.95
CA PHE A 33 7.92 -1.79 -3.18
C PHE A 33 8.64 -3.13 -3.01
N LYS A 34 9.32 -3.33 -1.88
CA LYS A 34 10.06 -4.57 -1.56
C LYS A 34 9.68 -5.17 -0.21
N GLY A 35 8.72 -4.55 0.48
CA GLY A 35 8.40 -4.86 1.85
C GLY A 35 7.01 -5.47 2.03
N ARG A 36 6.70 -5.73 3.30
CA ARG A 36 5.48 -6.42 3.74
C ARG A 36 4.20 -5.68 3.31
N MET A 37 4.23 -4.36 3.14
CA MET A 37 3.05 -3.61 2.68
C MET A 37 2.62 -4.02 1.27
N GLY A 38 3.57 -4.31 0.36
CA GLY A 38 3.25 -4.83 -0.97
C GLY A 38 2.55 -6.19 -0.91
N THR A 39 3.01 -7.06 -0.02
CA THR A 39 2.43 -8.39 0.20
C THR A 39 1.03 -8.31 0.80
N ILE A 40 0.80 -7.39 1.74
CA ILE A 40 -0.52 -7.13 2.31
C ILE A 40 -1.52 -6.74 1.21
N LEU A 41 -1.15 -5.79 0.33
CA LEU A 41 -2.01 -5.42 -0.79
C LEU A 41 -2.33 -6.62 -1.68
N PHE A 42 -1.32 -7.42 -2.00
CA PHE A 42 -1.50 -8.64 -2.78
C PHE A 42 -2.53 -9.59 -2.12
N PHE A 43 -2.41 -9.85 -0.82
CA PHE A 43 -3.30 -10.79 -0.14
C PHE A 43 -4.74 -10.29 0.01
N PHE A 44 -4.96 -8.99 0.23
CA PHE A 44 -6.31 -8.40 0.19
C PHE A 44 -6.96 -8.57 -1.19
N HIS A 45 -6.22 -8.29 -2.26
CA HIS A 45 -6.70 -8.53 -3.62
C HIS A 45 -6.94 -10.02 -3.91
N TYR A 46 -6.06 -10.89 -3.43
CA TYR A 46 -6.17 -12.32 -3.63
C TYR A 46 -7.36 -12.92 -2.85
N ALA A 47 -7.63 -12.41 -1.65
CA ALA A 47 -8.84 -12.74 -0.88
C ALA A 47 -10.11 -12.39 -1.68
N ARG A 48 -10.18 -11.18 -2.23
CA ARG A 48 -11.31 -10.72 -3.05
C ARG A 48 -11.45 -11.52 -4.35
N TYR A 49 -10.33 -11.86 -5.00
CA TYR A 49 -10.32 -12.68 -6.22
C TYR A 49 -10.80 -14.11 -5.96
N THR A 50 -10.35 -14.74 -4.88
CA THR A 50 -10.68 -16.14 -4.57
C THR A 50 -11.97 -16.31 -3.75
N GLY A 51 -12.46 -15.23 -3.14
CA GLY A 51 -13.56 -15.25 -2.18
C GLY A 51 -13.22 -15.90 -0.83
N LYS A 52 -11.93 -16.16 -0.55
CA LYS A 52 -11.47 -16.83 0.67
C LYS A 52 -11.00 -15.80 1.69
N THR A 53 -11.72 -15.69 2.81
CA THR A 53 -11.42 -14.73 3.89
C THR A 53 -10.08 -14.98 4.56
N LEU A 54 -9.60 -16.23 4.63
CA LEU A 54 -8.30 -16.59 5.21
C LEU A 54 -7.14 -15.71 4.72
N TYR A 55 -7.15 -15.30 3.45
CA TYR A 55 -6.10 -14.45 2.91
C TYR A 55 -6.22 -13.00 3.38
N ALA A 56 -7.43 -12.50 3.61
CA ALA A 56 -7.66 -11.20 4.23
C ALA A 56 -7.25 -11.25 5.70
N ASP A 57 -7.65 -12.29 6.45
CA ASP A 57 -7.25 -12.47 7.86
C ASP A 57 -5.71 -12.49 8.01
N PHE A 58 -5.01 -13.13 7.07
CA PHE A 58 -3.55 -13.13 7.01
C PHE A 58 -2.98 -11.74 6.70
N ALA A 59 -3.57 -11.01 5.75
CA ALA A 59 -3.15 -9.65 5.40
C ALA A 59 -3.38 -8.65 6.55
N GLU A 60 -4.48 -8.79 7.29
CA GLU A 60 -4.78 -7.98 8.47
C GLU A 60 -3.75 -8.22 9.57
N LYS A 61 -3.42 -9.48 9.85
CA LYS A 61 -2.35 -9.80 10.80
C LYS A 61 -1.01 -9.18 10.39
N LEU A 62 -0.64 -9.29 9.11
CA LEU A 62 0.59 -8.66 8.62
C LEU A 62 0.55 -7.12 8.74
N LEU A 63 -0.62 -6.51 8.63
CA LEU A 63 -0.80 -5.07 8.82
C LEU A 63 -0.58 -4.68 10.28
N ASP A 64 -1.10 -5.46 11.24
CA ASP A 64 -0.82 -5.30 12.67
C ASP A 64 0.69 -5.45 12.94
N ASP A 65 1.32 -6.48 12.39
CA ASP A 65 2.78 -6.72 12.51
C ASP A 65 3.60 -5.56 11.90
N ILE A 66 3.13 -4.87 10.85
CA ILE A 66 3.79 -3.65 10.35
C ILE A 66 3.77 -2.56 11.42
N TYR A 67 2.63 -2.32 12.07
CA TYR A 67 2.51 -1.27 13.08
C TYR A 67 3.40 -1.52 14.30
N GLU A 68 3.50 -2.77 14.74
CA GLU A 68 4.38 -3.16 15.85
C GLU A 68 5.86 -2.93 15.51
N ASP A 69 6.24 -3.12 14.25
CA ASP A 69 7.63 -3.03 13.78
C ASP A 69 8.04 -1.60 13.34
N ILE A 70 7.20 -0.58 13.51
CA ILE A 70 7.56 0.83 13.22
C ILE A 70 8.57 1.37 14.26
N THR A 71 9.85 1.05 14.07
CA THR A 71 10.97 1.51 14.88
C THR A 71 11.61 2.80 14.35
N GLU A 72 12.59 3.36 15.08
CA GLU A 72 13.24 4.62 14.69
C GLU A 72 14.10 4.48 13.42
N GLU A 73 14.44 3.25 13.07
CA GLU A 73 15.27 2.88 11.93
C GLU A 73 14.47 2.82 10.62
N VAL A 74 13.14 2.76 10.68
CA VAL A 74 12.28 2.79 9.50
C VAL A 74 12.44 4.12 8.79
N THR A 75 12.76 4.07 7.50
CA THR A 75 13.04 5.28 6.73
C THR A 75 11.78 6.08 6.42
N THR A 76 11.91 7.39 6.21
CA THR A 76 10.79 8.25 5.78
C THR A 76 10.12 7.73 4.51
N CYS A 77 10.89 7.18 3.57
CA CYS A 77 10.35 6.58 2.35
C CYS A 77 9.45 5.37 2.67
N GLN A 78 9.89 4.46 3.53
CA GLN A 78 9.08 3.31 3.94
C GLN A 78 7.82 3.75 4.69
N LEU A 79 7.92 4.75 5.58
CA LEU A 79 6.77 5.32 6.26
C LEU A 79 5.75 5.90 5.28
N CYS A 80 6.21 6.67 4.28
CA CYS A 80 5.35 7.17 3.21
C CYS A 80 4.69 6.02 2.44
N GLU A 81 5.46 5.00 2.07
CA GLU A 81 4.95 3.82 1.35
C GLU A 81 3.87 3.06 2.13
N ILE A 82 4.07 2.85 3.44
CA ILE A 82 3.07 2.25 4.33
C ILE A 82 1.82 3.15 4.37
N GLY A 83 2.01 4.46 4.53
CA GLY A 83 0.91 5.42 4.54
C GLY A 83 0.06 5.39 3.27
N TRP A 84 0.72 5.30 2.10
CA TRP A 84 0.04 5.11 0.81
C TRP A 84 -0.72 3.78 0.75
N GLY A 85 -0.11 2.69 1.21
CA GLY A 85 -0.75 1.37 1.26
C GLY A 85 -2.05 1.38 2.07
N ILE A 86 -2.03 1.98 3.26
CA ILE A 86 -3.21 2.09 4.13
C ILE A 86 -4.32 2.94 3.51
N LEU A 87 -3.97 4.11 2.96
CA LEU A 87 -4.95 4.97 2.28
C LEU A 87 -5.62 4.24 1.12
N TYR A 88 -4.85 3.43 0.40
CA TYR A 88 -5.38 2.59 -0.65
C TYR A 88 -6.35 1.52 -0.12
N LEU A 89 -5.98 0.81 0.94
CA LEU A 89 -6.85 -0.21 1.55
C LEU A 89 -8.19 0.39 2.00
N LEU A 90 -8.18 1.55 2.65
CA LEU A 90 -9.37 2.30 3.02
C LEU A 90 -10.21 2.69 1.80
N GLN A 91 -9.57 3.23 0.76
CA GLN A 91 -10.26 3.66 -0.46
C GLN A 91 -10.92 2.50 -1.21
N GLN A 92 -10.33 1.30 -1.19
CA GLN A 92 -10.89 0.12 -1.84
C GLN A 92 -11.93 -0.63 -0.99
N GLY A 93 -12.18 -0.18 0.24
CA GLY A 93 -13.02 -0.89 1.20
C GLY A 93 -12.48 -2.28 1.55
N PHE A 94 -11.14 -2.43 1.58
CA PHE A 94 -10.52 -3.63 2.14
C PHE A 94 -10.48 -3.58 3.67
N VAL A 95 -10.33 -2.38 4.23
CA VAL A 95 -10.35 -2.12 5.67
C VAL A 95 -11.22 -0.88 5.95
N GLU A 96 -11.74 -0.77 7.16
CA GLU A 96 -12.56 0.36 7.61
C GLU A 96 -11.85 1.15 8.72
N GLY A 97 -12.08 2.46 8.78
CA GLY A 97 -11.62 3.32 9.87
C GLY A 97 -11.38 4.77 9.47
N ASP A 98 -11.00 5.61 10.43
CA ASP A 98 -10.65 7.01 10.18
C ASP A 98 -9.16 7.13 9.81
N ALA A 99 -8.89 7.65 8.61
CA ALA A 99 -7.54 7.80 8.09
C ALA A 99 -6.65 8.72 8.93
N ASP A 100 -7.20 9.70 9.64
CA ASP A 100 -6.43 10.59 10.51
C ASP A 100 -5.99 9.86 11.78
N GLU A 101 -6.86 9.01 12.35
CA GLU A 101 -6.53 8.20 13.53
C GLU A 101 -5.54 7.09 13.19
N ILE A 102 -5.79 6.34 12.11
CA ILE A 102 -4.96 5.19 11.70
C ILE A 102 -3.53 5.63 11.36
N LEU A 103 -3.37 6.74 10.64
CA LEU A 103 -2.07 7.18 10.14
C LEU A 103 -1.33 8.13 11.09
N LYS A 104 -1.92 8.47 12.24
CA LYS A 104 -1.34 9.40 13.22
C LYS A 104 0.08 9.05 13.63
N VAL A 105 0.36 7.77 13.86
CA VAL A 105 1.71 7.29 14.23
C VAL A 105 2.69 7.53 13.09
N ILE A 106 2.29 7.23 11.85
CA ILE A 106 3.12 7.40 10.65
C ILE A 106 3.38 8.89 10.40
N ASP A 107 2.35 9.74 10.44
CA ASP A 107 2.49 11.19 10.28
C ASP A 107 3.46 11.77 11.31
N HIS A 108 3.31 11.37 12.57
CA HIS A 108 4.19 11.81 13.66
C HIS A 108 5.64 11.37 13.43
N ARG A 109 5.87 10.14 12.96
CA ARG A 109 7.22 9.62 12.68
C ARG A 109 7.88 10.35 11.51
N ILE A 110 7.13 10.57 10.44
CA ILE A 110 7.58 11.38 9.31
C ILE A 110 7.94 12.78 9.78
N HIS A 111 7.10 13.41 10.61
CA HIS A 111 7.37 14.73 11.18
C HIS A 111 8.67 14.77 12.00
N LEU A 112 8.90 13.78 12.87
CA LEU A 112 10.13 13.68 13.67
C LEU A 112 11.38 13.50 12.79
N GLN A 113 11.29 12.72 11.71
CA GLN A 113 12.40 12.48 10.78
C GLN A 113 12.63 13.65 9.81
N HIS A 114 11.71 14.60 9.71
CA HIS A 114 11.70 15.67 8.72
C HIS A 114 12.85 16.69 8.84
N SER A 115 13.73 16.56 9.83
CA SER A 115 14.94 17.40 9.95
C SER A 115 16.07 17.04 8.95
N ARG A 116 15.86 16.09 8.01
CA ARG A 116 16.87 15.69 6.99
C ARG A 116 16.26 15.29 5.61
N HIS A 117 15.66 16.26 4.90
CA HIS A 117 15.48 16.35 3.42
C HIS A 117 14.52 15.40 2.62
N THR A 118 13.92 16.04 1.59
CA THR A 118 13.58 15.64 0.18
C THR A 118 12.21 15.03 -0.22
N GLY A 119 11.50 15.76 -1.11
CA GLY A 119 10.57 15.32 -2.17
C GLY A 119 9.36 14.47 -1.75
N MET A 120 9.57 13.18 -1.55
CA MET A 120 8.50 12.19 -1.30
C MET A 120 7.69 12.50 -0.05
N THR A 121 8.30 13.16 0.94
CA THR A 121 7.59 13.63 2.13
C THR A 121 6.65 14.79 1.80
N GLU A 122 7.05 15.70 0.92
CA GLU A 122 6.19 16.80 0.48
C GLU A 122 5.01 16.28 -0.34
N ASP A 123 5.21 15.29 -1.22
CA ASP A 123 4.13 14.66 -1.99
C ASP A 123 3.14 13.93 -1.08
N TYR A 124 3.64 13.14 -0.13
CA TYR A 124 2.82 12.45 0.86
C TYR A 124 2.04 13.44 1.73
N LEU A 125 2.70 14.44 2.31
CA LEU A 125 2.06 15.45 3.16
C LEU A 125 1.06 16.30 2.36
N SER A 126 1.36 16.64 1.11
CA SER A 126 0.44 17.36 0.22
C SER A 126 -0.80 16.51 -0.09
N PHE A 127 -0.63 15.21 -0.32
CA PHE A 127 -1.74 14.28 -0.51
C PHE A 127 -2.57 14.10 0.76
N ARG A 128 -1.93 13.89 1.92
CA ARG A 128 -2.60 13.80 3.24
C ARG A 128 -3.36 15.07 3.56
N PHE A 129 -2.75 16.25 3.36
CA PHE A 129 -3.38 17.54 3.55
C PHE A 129 -4.57 17.72 2.59
N ALA A 130 -4.44 17.32 1.32
CA ALA A 130 -5.54 17.36 0.36
C ALA A 130 -6.70 16.43 0.76
N LEU A 131 -6.42 15.31 1.44
CA LEU A 131 -7.43 14.39 1.96
C LEU A 131 -8.13 14.96 3.21
N ALA A 132 -7.37 15.49 4.17
CA ALA A 132 -7.88 16.08 5.41
C ALA A 132 -8.79 17.30 5.15
N ASN A 133 -8.41 18.18 4.22
CA ASN A 133 -9.24 19.33 3.83
C ASN A 133 -10.50 18.94 3.01
N LYS A 134 -10.71 17.65 2.74
CA LYS A 134 -11.82 17.11 1.95
C LYS A 134 -12.71 16.11 2.69
N LYS A 135 -12.63 16.02 4.03
CA LYS A 135 -13.60 15.22 4.80
C LYS A 135 -15.02 15.58 4.32
N LEU A 136 -15.74 14.58 3.77
CA LEU A 136 -17.18 14.58 3.41
C LEU A 136 -17.65 15.05 2.02
N ASN A 137 -17.01 14.68 0.90
CA ASN A 137 -17.78 14.50 -0.35
C ASN A 137 -17.18 13.43 -1.28
N GLY A 138 -17.73 12.22 -1.15
CA GLY A 138 -17.75 11.13 -2.13
C GLY A 138 -16.62 11.08 -3.16
N TYR A 139 -15.54 10.36 -2.84
CA TYR A 139 -14.69 9.80 -3.87
C TYR A 139 -15.08 8.35 -4.13
N SER A 140 -15.85 8.17 -5.20
CA SER A 140 -15.66 7.03 -6.10
C SER A 140 -14.39 7.29 -6.93
N SER A 141 -13.70 6.23 -7.34
CA SER A 141 -12.30 6.13 -7.80
C SER A 141 -11.79 7.03 -8.95
N SER A 142 -12.34 8.22 -9.22
CA SER A 142 -12.01 8.96 -10.45
C SER A 142 -11.89 10.46 -10.28
N GLY A 143 -10.69 11.00 -10.55
CA GLY A 143 -10.50 12.41 -10.90
C GLY A 143 -9.16 12.98 -10.45
N LEU A 144 -8.89 12.92 -9.15
CA LEU A 144 -7.72 13.60 -8.56
C LEU A 144 -6.46 12.74 -8.61
N LEU A 145 -6.58 11.45 -8.29
CA LEU A 145 -5.54 10.45 -8.54
C LEU A 145 -5.13 10.43 -10.01
N ARG A 146 -6.10 10.47 -10.93
CA ARG A 146 -5.82 10.52 -12.37
C ARG A 146 -5.09 11.81 -12.77
N LYS A 147 -5.45 12.95 -12.16
CA LYS A 147 -4.77 14.24 -12.37
C LYS A 147 -3.32 14.25 -11.85
N LEU A 148 -3.08 13.67 -10.67
CA LEU A 148 -1.75 13.55 -10.06
C LEU A 148 -0.86 12.56 -10.81
N ILE A 149 -1.42 11.45 -11.31
CA ILE A 149 -0.71 10.51 -12.19
C ILE A 149 -0.38 11.20 -13.53
N SER A 150 -1.31 11.98 -14.08
CA SER A 150 -1.10 12.69 -15.36
C SER A 150 -0.26 13.97 -15.25
N SER A 151 0.07 14.47 -14.06
CA SER A 151 0.89 15.68 -13.87
C SER A 151 2.39 15.42 -13.98
N GLY A 152 2.80 14.28 -14.54
CA GLY A 152 4.18 14.01 -14.98
C GLY A 152 5.10 13.49 -13.87
N ASP A 153 5.08 14.11 -12.69
CA ASP A 153 6.06 13.82 -11.63
C ASP A 153 5.89 12.41 -11.03
N MET A 154 4.63 11.96 -10.88
CA MET A 154 4.32 10.63 -10.32
C MET A 154 4.37 9.51 -11.36
N GLU A 155 4.15 9.80 -12.65
CA GLU A 155 4.37 8.81 -13.71
C GLU A 155 5.86 8.48 -13.79
N GLU A 156 6.75 9.48 -13.78
CA GLU A 156 8.19 9.28 -13.81
C GLU A 156 8.71 8.52 -12.56
N LEU A 157 8.20 8.83 -11.37
CA LEU A 157 8.48 8.07 -10.15
C LEU A 157 7.92 6.63 -10.20
N SER A 158 6.72 6.44 -10.76
CA SER A 158 6.14 5.11 -11.01
C SER A 158 6.94 4.31 -12.04
N TRP A 159 7.49 4.96 -13.07
CA TRP A 159 8.36 4.35 -14.08
C TRP A 159 9.73 3.98 -13.50
N ARG A 160 10.30 4.81 -12.61
CA ARG A 160 11.57 4.52 -11.93
C ARG A 160 11.46 3.46 -10.84
N ASN A 161 10.28 3.34 -10.20
CA ASN A 161 10.05 2.45 -9.04
C ASN A 161 9.10 1.27 -9.32
N GLY A 162 8.83 0.91 -10.58
CA GLY A 162 8.12 -0.35 -10.93
C GLY A 162 6.64 -0.46 -10.49
N LEU A 163 6.01 0.65 -10.09
CA LEU A 163 4.67 0.66 -9.46
C LEU A 163 3.51 0.32 -10.39
N LYS A 164 3.73 0.27 -11.72
CA LYS A 164 2.66 0.02 -12.70
C LYS A 164 2.05 -1.39 -12.62
N ILE A 165 2.72 -2.34 -11.96
CA ILE A 165 2.28 -3.75 -11.92
C ILE A 165 1.07 -3.97 -11.00
N ILE A 166 0.77 -3.03 -10.10
CA ILE A 166 -0.27 -3.20 -9.06
C ILE A 166 -1.66 -2.68 -9.50
N TRP A 167 -1.78 -2.10 -10.71
CA TRP A 167 -2.96 -1.30 -11.10
C TRP A 167 -3.58 -1.67 -12.45
N GLY A 168 -3.31 -2.88 -12.94
CA GLY A 168 -3.91 -3.46 -14.15
C GLY A 168 -5.16 -4.25 -13.85
#